data_AF-W7TXJ1-F1
#
_entry.id   AF-W7TXJ1-F1
#
_cell.length_a   1.000
_cell.length_b   1.000
_cell.length_c   1.000
_cell.angle_alpha   90.00
_cell.angle_beta   90.00
_cell.angle_gamma   90.00
#
_symmetry.space_group_name_H-M   'P 1'
#
loop_
_entity.id
_entity.type
_entity.pdbx_description
1 polymer ?
#
loop_
_entity_poly.entity_id
_entity_poly.type
_entity_poly.pdbx_seq_one_letter_code
_entity_poly.pdbx_strand_id
1 'polypeptide(L)'
;MHVHVLRPKLRQLSALLLVGFCSAFSFYSSSSLTSRSTFSHGCTNTYAHLSKNGGRPASTNSLPSPPFVQGRLSPKIASRRPRLPGPLYSSRRGGKSGPFMTRRHASPEDPESDVHGKYGGYASDSEEETSWSWPESAEYYEYVYERQYEAGIGFPFPVEGENRTWKEKSRRGFHLHIGAGRLGLGLVIPAVARSATPLGILQRPSEAWAPLMDTKRMDVMVNEETAVKDMIVVRDLTELPDWDERRPNLFVLSEDPILLQTLVRTATSFSMSLGPFMKDVVPLLSTLPLHGEAEDPADFVLPVLYAAENDHKMVEEVAEALAGRVEVRKVMVDRICTAREIGELRVEVACEPYEGEMVVMAESLGKHGLHQGGETPRLPAPFKGNHVRLPSKQEQAEYFTQRKFLLVNGSHTTLAFLTLCLRQPPAPKKSAAGHEGPETYTPPADHELINWSNCGEQLHQEIWAWAVARLLILLTAFPATVLMEAHDVTTEDALCEVLLAYAEETLQRFASTTDSTARVLQGGVANRWETRLKTVDRFLQPKTKLRKLKAKLVEKAGLSFPYIKQVVARLCEDSHRFTGLELERNEGLVKEDLVV
;
A
#
# COMPACT_ATOMS: atom_id res chain seq x y z
N MET A 1 -51.71 37.33 7.66
CA MET A 1 -51.81 38.60 6.91
C MET A 1 -50.56 38.74 6.05
N HIS A 2 -50.72 39.18 4.79
CA HIS A 2 -49.66 39.61 3.85
C HIS A 2 -48.34 38.80 3.76
N VAL A 3 -48.27 37.87 2.79
CA VAL A 3 -47.32 37.98 1.66
C VAL A 3 -47.99 37.39 0.41
N HIS A 4 -48.28 38.22 -0.58
CA HIS A 4 -48.55 37.84 -1.98
C HIS A 4 -48.14 39.02 -2.86
N VAL A 5 -47.88 38.74 -4.15
CA VAL A 5 -47.49 39.70 -5.22
C VAL A 5 -46.01 40.16 -5.18
N LEU A 6 -45.17 39.53 -6.02
CA LEU A 6 -44.27 40.18 -7.01
C LEU A 6 -43.29 39.18 -7.69
N ARG A 7 -43.76 38.47 -8.72
CA ARG A 7 -42.95 37.94 -9.84
C ARG A 7 -43.83 38.01 -11.08
N PRO A 8 -43.60 38.93 -12.04
CA PRO A 8 -42.85 38.56 -13.25
C PRO A 8 -42.13 39.72 -13.97
N LYS A 9 -40.78 39.80 -13.94
CA LYS A 9 -39.98 40.74 -14.76
C LYS A 9 -38.58 40.22 -15.18
N LEU A 10 -38.48 38.96 -15.61
CA LEU A 10 -37.21 38.36 -16.06
C LEU A 10 -37.36 37.50 -17.34
N ARG A 11 -38.13 38.01 -18.32
CA ARG A 11 -38.27 37.41 -19.67
C ARG A 11 -38.18 38.44 -20.83
N GLN A 12 -37.60 39.61 -20.59
CA GLN A 12 -37.49 40.70 -21.60
C GLN A 12 -36.10 41.35 -21.70
N LEU A 13 -35.05 40.72 -21.16
CA LEU A 13 -33.66 41.23 -21.26
C LEU A 13 -32.74 40.42 -22.19
N SER A 14 -33.20 39.28 -22.72
CA SER A 14 -32.41 38.38 -23.57
C SER A 14 -32.43 38.72 -25.07
N ALA A 15 -33.10 39.82 -25.48
CA ALA A 15 -33.39 40.14 -26.88
C ALA A 15 -32.75 41.45 -27.40
N LEU A 16 -31.80 42.03 -26.65
CA LEU A 16 -31.25 43.37 -26.92
C LEU A 16 -29.71 43.47 -26.90
N LEU A 17 -29.01 42.33 -26.91
CA LEU A 17 -27.54 42.26 -26.98
C LEU A 17 -27.02 41.47 -28.21
N LEU A 18 -27.89 41.17 -29.18
CA LEU A 18 -27.54 40.40 -30.38
C LEU A 18 -27.58 41.21 -31.69
N VAL A 19 -27.37 42.53 -31.61
CA VAL A 19 -27.16 43.41 -32.78
C VAL A 19 -26.07 44.42 -32.45
N GLY A 20 -24.83 44.13 -32.85
CA GLY A 20 -23.74 45.12 -32.79
C GLY A 20 -22.38 44.59 -32.40
N PHE A 21 -21.78 43.71 -33.21
CA PHE A 21 -20.32 43.69 -33.47
C PHE A 21 -19.99 42.89 -34.73
N CYS A 22 -20.43 43.40 -35.88
CA CYS A 22 -19.75 43.12 -37.15
C CYS A 22 -18.76 44.25 -37.45
N SER A 23 -17.66 43.89 -38.14
CA SER A 23 -16.69 44.77 -38.83
C SER A 23 -15.36 45.04 -38.11
N ALA A 24 -14.39 44.15 -38.33
CA ALA A 24 -13.02 44.55 -38.65
C ALA A 24 -12.26 43.41 -39.38
N PHE A 25 -11.52 43.76 -40.43
CA PHE A 25 -10.51 42.97 -41.18
C PHE A 25 -10.90 41.68 -41.92
N SER A 26 -11.03 41.84 -43.24
CA SER A 26 -10.66 40.84 -44.25
C SER A 26 -9.37 41.28 -44.98
N PHE A 27 -8.85 40.40 -45.84
CA PHE A 27 -7.71 40.54 -46.78
C PHE A 27 -6.28 40.37 -46.22
N TYR A 28 -5.69 39.20 -46.51
CA TYR A 28 -4.87 39.09 -47.73
C TYR A 28 -5.04 37.70 -48.39
N SER A 29 -4.69 37.58 -49.67
CA SER A 29 -5.13 36.48 -50.55
C SER A 29 -3.98 35.70 -51.20
N SER A 30 -4.21 34.40 -51.45
CA SER A 30 -3.66 33.56 -52.55
C SER A 30 -2.13 33.52 -52.78
N SER A 31 -1.46 32.34 -52.76
CA SER A 31 -1.15 31.51 -53.95
C SER A 31 -0.11 30.42 -53.60
N SER A 32 0.12 29.30 -54.32
CA SER A 32 -0.68 28.55 -55.32
C SER A 32 0.00 27.22 -55.74
N LEU A 33 -0.80 26.20 -56.09
CA LEU A 33 -0.55 25.15 -57.12
C LEU A 33 0.62 24.11 -57.01
N THR A 34 0.18 22.85 -56.85
CA THR A 34 0.60 21.62 -57.60
C THR A 34 2.05 21.11 -57.65
N SER A 35 2.21 19.81 -57.36
CA SER A 35 2.63 18.83 -58.38
C SER A 35 2.14 17.40 -58.07
N ARG A 36 2.14 16.51 -59.07
CA ARG A 36 1.69 15.10 -59.00
C ARG A 36 2.87 14.14 -59.15
N SER A 37 2.85 13.03 -58.42
CA SER A 37 3.14 11.66 -58.91
C SER A 37 2.63 10.67 -57.84
N THR A 38 1.81 9.65 -58.08
CA THR A 38 1.87 8.51 -59.02
C THR A 38 3.12 7.64 -58.90
N PHE A 39 3.05 6.60 -58.05
CA PHE A 39 3.51 5.27 -58.45
C PHE A 39 2.63 4.19 -57.82
N SER A 40 2.16 3.26 -58.64
CA SER A 40 1.42 2.06 -58.24
C SER A 40 2.37 0.87 -58.09
N HIS A 41 1.99 -0.10 -57.27
CA HIS A 41 2.18 -1.58 -57.35
C HIS A 41 1.59 -2.11 -56.02
N GLY A 42 0.72 -3.09 -55.92
CA GLY A 42 0.25 -4.05 -56.93
C GLY A 42 0.59 -5.48 -56.51
N CYS A 43 -0.16 -6.06 -55.56
CA CYS A 43 -0.23 -7.52 -55.41
C CYS A 43 -1.46 -7.96 -54.60
N THR A 44 -2.35 -8.69 -55.27
CA THR A 44 -3.47 -9.44 -54.67
C THR A 44 -3.00 -10.80 -54.18
N ASN A 45 -3.59 -11.33 -53.12
CA ASN A 45 -4.02 -12.73 -53.19
C ASN A 45 -5.19 -13.05 -52.25
N THR A 46 -6.20 -13.67 -52.84
CA THR A 46 -7.38 -14.26 -52.19
C THR A 46 -7.08 -15.66 -51.69
N TYR A 47 -7.67 -16.05 -50.55
CA TYR A 47 -8.21 -17.40 -50.39
C TYR A 47 -9.41 -17.39 -49.44
N ALA A 48 -10.51 -17.95 -49.90
CA ALA A 48 -11.68 -18.27 -49.10
C ALA A 48 -12.11 -19.69 -49.47
N HIS A 49 -12.48 -20.52 -48.49
CA HIS A 49 -13.48 -21.58 -48.63
C HIS A 49 -13.84 -22.21 -47.28
N LEU A 50 -15.15 -22.32 -47.01
CA LEU A 50 -15.92 -23.38 -46.32
C LEU A 50 -15.30 -24.12 -45.10
N SER A 51 -16.03 -24.38 -44.03
CA SER A 51 -17.33 -25.08 -44.04
C SER A 51 -18.19 -24.85 -42.78
N LYS A 52 -19.48 -25.21 -42.90
CA LYS A 52 -20.49 -25.26 -41.82
C LYS A 52 -20.44 -26.60 -41.04
N ASN A 53 -21.33 -26.68 -40.04
CA ASN A 53 -21.71 -27.80 -39.17
C ASN A 53 -20.84 -27.92 -37.91
N GLY A 54 -21.38 -28.07 -36.69
CA GLY A 54 -22.77 -28.29 -36.27
C GLY A 54 -22.92 -29.64 -35.57
N GLY A 55 -23.01 -29.64 -34.23
CA GLY A 55 -23.20 -30.86 -33.45
C GLY A 55 -22.63 -30.80 -32.02
N ARG A 56 -23.47 -30.46 -31.05
CA ARG A 56 -23.42 -31.05 -29.70
C ARG A 56 -24.20 -32.40 -29.79
N PRO A 57 -23.86 -33.47 -29.04
CA PRO A 57 -24.04 -33.42 -27.57
C PRO A 57 -23.11 -34.29 -26.69
N ALA A 58 -23.26 -34.04 -25.39
CA ALA A 58 -23.22 -35.01 -24.27
C ALA A 58 -21.95 -35.83 -23.95
N SER A 59 -21.30 -35.38 -22.86
CA SER A 59 -21.23 -36.11 -21.57
C SER A 59 -20.09 -37.09 -21.26
N THR A 60 -19.83 -37.16 -19.94
CA THR A 60 -19.14 -38.19 -19.13
C THR A 60 -17.62 -38.10 -18.89
N ASN A 61 -17.31 -38.40 -17.62
CA ASN A 61 -16.07 -38.96 -17.07
C ASN A 61 -14.84 -38.07 -16.88
N SER A 62 -14.83 -37.41 -15.72
CA SER A 62 -13.81 -37.59 -14.66
C SER A 62 -12.58 -38.44 -14.99
N LEU A 63 -11.39 -37.84 -14.89
CA LEU A 63 -10.11 -38.52 -14.67
C LEU A 63 -9.27 -37.76 -13.62
N PRO A 64 -8.25 -38.39 -13.00
CA PRO A 64 -8.03 -38.26 -11.55
C PRO A 64 -6.79 -37.44 -11.14
N SER A 65 -6.70 -37.21 -9.83
CA SER A 65 -5.49 -36.72 -9.15
C SER A 65 -4.27 -37.63 -9.35
N PRO A 66 -3.05 -37.08 -9.49
CA PRO A 66 -1.81 -37.86 -9.38
C PRO A 66 -1.46 -38.15 -7.90
N PRO A 67 -0.65 -39.20 -7.62
CA PRO A 67 -0.57 -39.80 -6.28
C PRO A 67 0.54 -39.26 -5.37
N PHE A 68 0.34 -39.50 -4.07
CA PHE A 68 1.40 -39.54 -3.05
C PHE A 68 2.56 -40.47 -3.45
N VAL A 69 3.80 -40.04 -3.18
CA VAL A 69 4.96 -40.94 -3.07
C VAL A 69 5.70 -40.64 -1.77
N GLN A 70 5.61 -41.56 -0.81
CA GLN A 70 6.57 -41.68 0.29
C GLN A 70 7.75 -42.55 -0.17
N GLY A 71 8.98 -42.22 0.20
CA GLY A 71 10.12 -43.12 -0.07
C GLY A 71 11.49 -42.50 0.19
N ARG A 72 12.02 -42.66 1.40
CA ARG A 72 13.42 -42.31 1.74
C ARG A 72 14.40 -43.15 0.92
N LEU A 73 15.60 -42.62 0.67
CA LEU A 73 16.87 -43.33 0.95
C LEU A 73 18.06 -42.36 0.93
N SER A 74 18.93 -42.44 1.93
CA SER A 74 20.21 -41.73 2.01
C SER A 74 21.33 -42.56 1.37
N PRO A 75 22.46 -41.93 1.01
CA PRO A 75 23.75 -42.57 1.23
C PRO A 75 24.76 -41.69 1.98
N LYS A 76 25.45 -42.31 2.94
CA LYS A 76 26.66 -41.76 3.57
C LYS A 76 27.84 -41.91 2.59
N ILE A 77 28.63 -40.86 2.39
CA ILE A 77 30.03 -40.99 1.93
C ILE A 77 30.92 -40.11 2.82
N ALA A 78 32.10 -40.63 3.17
CA ALA A 78 32.96 -40.07 4.21
C ALA A 78 34.18 -39.31 3.65
N SER A 79 34.59 -38.29 4.40
CA SER A 79 35.97 -37.85 4.64
C SER A 79 36.95 -37.69 3.46
N ARG A 80 37.49 -36.46 3.30
CA ARG A 80 38.95 -36.21 3.28
C ARG A 80 39.29 -34.73 3.53
N ARG A 81 40.22 -34.48 4.45
CA ARG A 81 40.87 -33.17 4.69
C ARG A 81 42.13 -33.04 3.83
N PRO A 82 42.53 -31.81 3.49
CA PRO A 82 43.91 -31.35 3.73
C PRO A 82 43.89 -30.04 4.55
N ARG A 83 44.47 -30.01 5.76
CA ARG A 83 45.86 -29.61 6.05
C ARG A 83 46.23 -28.18 5.60
N LEU A 84 46.21 -27.27 6.57
CA LEU A 84 46.91 -25.98 6.56
C LEU A 84 48.43 -26.17 6.46
N PRO A 85 49.15 -25.12 6.02
CA PRO A 85 50.39 -24.71 6.67
C PRO A 85 50.28 -23.32 7.32
N GLY A 86 50.86 -23.21 8.51
CA GLY A 86 51.03 -21.96 9.25
C GLY A 86 52.27 -21.15 8.83
N PRO A 87 52.69 -20.17 9.65
CA PRO A 87 53.14 -18.87 9.15
C PRO A 87 54.66 -18.72 9.03
N LEU A 88 55.08 -17.69 8.27
CA LEU A 88 56.43 -17.14 8.32
C LEU A 88 56.45 -15.65 8.68
N TYR A 89 57.56 -15.26 9.31
CA TYR A 89 57.73 -14.05 10.10
C TYR A 89 58.58 -13.00 9.36
N SER A 90 58.49 -11.74 9.80
CA SER A 90 59.52 -10.68 9.61
C SER A 90 59.71 -10.11 8.18
N SER A 91 60.21 -8.88 7.96
CA SER A 91 60.26 -7.67 8.82
C SER A 91 60.69 -6.41 8.04
N ARG A 92 60.42 -5.24 8.65
CA ARG A 92 61.28 -4.03 8.71
C ARG A 92 61.44 -3.06 7.51
N ARG A 93 61.28 -1.77 7.91
CA ARG A 93 61.99 -0.53 7.51
C ARG A 93 61.53 0.26 6.26
N GLY A 94 61.18 1.54 6.52
CA GLY A 94 62.07 2.65 6.10
C GLY A 94 61.41 4.02 5.80
N GLY A 95 61.93 5.09 6.44
CA GLY A 95 61.77 6.51 6.04
C GLY A 95 60.43 7.18 6.45
N LYS A 96 60.32 8.25 7.26
CA LYS A 96 61.05 9.53 7.46
C LYS A 96 60.82 10.63 6.40
N SER A 97 59.90 11.55 6.69
CA SER A 97 60.12 13.03 6.71
C SER A 97 58.85 13.78 7.19
N GLY A 98 59.02 14.90 7.90
CA GLY A 98 57.97 15.93 8.15
C GLY A 98 58.44 17.27 7.59
N PRO A 99 58.20 18.44 8.22
CA PRO A 99 57.18 18.84 9.21
C PRO A 99 56.55 20.24 8.88
N PHE A 100 55.96 20.93 9.89
CA PHE A 100 55.38 22.31 9.87
C PHE A 100 54.00 22.49 9.17
N MET A 101 53.13 23.46 9.54
CA MET A 101 53.23 24.58 10.50
C MET A 101 51.98 24.74 11.41
N THR A 102 51.94 25.77 12.27
CA THR A 102 51.09 25.90 13.47
C THR A 102 49.97 26.96 13.40
N ARG A 103 49.12 26.99 14.45
CA ARG A 103 48.29 28.12 14.98
C ARG A 103 46.97 28.42 14.23
N ARG A 104 45.84 28.78 14.87
CA ARG A 104 45.59 29.47 16.17
C ARG A 104 44.34 28.97 16.93
N HIS A 105 44.22 29.38 18.19
CA HIS A 105 43.00 29.30 19.02
C HIS A 105 41.89 30.26 18.56
N ALA A 106 40.63 29.85 18.78
CA ALA A 106 39.55 30.72 19.25
C ALA A 106 38.47 29.89 19.96
N SER A 107 37.97 30.38 21.09
CA SER A 107 36.81 29.94 21.87
C SER A 107 36.45 31.08 22.84
N PRO A 108 35.25 31.13 23.44
CA PRO A 108 33.94 30.64 22.98
C PRO A 108 32.86 31.75 23.02
N GLU A 109 31.80 31.63 22.23
CA GLU A 109 30.53 32.34 22.49
C GLU A 109 29.36 31.39 22.17
N ASP A 110 28.52 31.11 23.17
CA ASP A 110 27.16 30.57 22.99
C ASP A 110 26.26 31.71 22.46
N PRO A 111 25.20 31.41 21.68
CA PRO A 111 23.92 31.23 22.37
C PRO A 111 23.01 30.14 21.83
N GLU A 112 22.16 29.73 22.76
CA GLU A 112 20.81 29.12 22.72
C GLU A 112 20.07 28.93 21.38
N SER A 113 19.33 27.80 21.36
CA SER A 113 18.04 27.57 20.68
C SER A 113 17.91 27.86 19.16
N ASP A 114 18.02 26.80 18.35
CA ASP A 114 16.98 26.51 17.34
C ASP A 114 17.07 25.05 16.84
N VAL A 115 16.27 24.14 17.42
CA VAL A 115 16.16 22.74 16.96
C VAL A 115 14.92 22.58 16.08
N HIS A 116 14.95 23.23 14.92
CA HIS A 116 14.11 22.89 13.78
C HIS A 116 14.98 22.33 12.65
N GLY A 117 15.56 21.16 12.93
CA GLY A 117 16.27 20.34 11.96
C GLY A 117 15.32 19.87 10.86
N LYS A 118 15.46 20.48 9.67
CA LYS A 118 14.74 20.11 8.45
C LYS A 118 14.91 18.61 8.16
N TYR A 119 13.81 17.88 8.09
CA TYR A 119 13.82 16.51 7.56
C TYR A 119 14.10 16.54 6.06
N GLY A 120 15.32 16.16 5.68
CA GLY A 120 15.65 15.86 4.28
C GLY A 120 15.17 14.45 3.95
N GLY A 121 14.13 14.33 3.13
CA GLY A 121 13.67 13.07 2.57
C GLY A 121 13.87 13.06 1.05
N TYR A 122 14.66 12.11 0.57
CA TYR A 122 14.77 11.61 -0.82
C TYR A 122 15.41 10.20 -0.72
N ALA A 123 15.06 9.17 -1.49
CA ALA A 123 14.05 9.07 -2.53
C ALA A 123 13.34 7.69 -2.46
N SER A 124 12.01 7.69 -2.29
CA SER A 124 11.21 7.10 -3.36
C SER A 124 11.30 8.03 -4.57
N ASP A 125 11.12 7.54 -5.80
CA ASP A 125 11.07 8.42 -6.97
C ASP A 125 9.95 9.46 -6.79
N SER A 126 10.36 10.65 -6.34
CA SER A 126 9.55 11.84 -6.17
C SER A 126 9.82 12.71 -7.38
N GLU A 127 9.33 12.23 -8.53
CA GLU A 127 8.96 13.14 -9.61
C GLU A 127 7.97 14.17 -9.03
N GLU A 128 7.99 15.40 -9.54
CA GLU A 128 7.27 16.54 -8.95
C GLU A 128 5.75 16.42 -9.11
N GLU A 129 5.09 15.54 -8.33
CA GLU A 129 3.65 15.54 -8.16
C GLU A 129 3.24 16.74 -7.29
N THR A 130 2.91 17.82 -7.97
CA THR A 130 2.46 19.09 -7.38
C THR A 130 1.11 18.94 -6.67
N SER A 131 0.92 19.69 -5.58
CA SER A 131 -0.35 19.73 -4.84
C SER A 131 -1.52 20.06 -5.76
N TRP A 132 -2.65 19.36 -5.60
CA TRP A 132 -3.87 19.70 -6.33
C TRP A 132 -4.38 21.08 -5.91
N SER A 133 -4.83 21.86 -6.88
CA SER A 133 -5.63 23.07 -6.66
C SER A 133 -6.94 22.94 -7.42
N TRP A 134 -8.00 22.56 -6.73
CA TRP A 134 -9.34 22.48 -7.29
C TRP A 134 -10.07 23.83 -7.17
N PRO A 135 -10.82 24.29 -8.18
CA PRO A 135 -11.65 25.48 -8.06
C PRO A 135 -12.84 25.24 -7.13
N GLU A 136 -12.92 25.95 -6.02
CA GLU A 136 -13.96 25.79 -4.99
C GLU A 136 -15.27 26.58 -5.27
N SER A 137 -15.39 27.29 -6.41
CA SER A 137 -16.51 28.21 -6.66
C SER A 137 -17.74 27.56 -7.31
N ALA A 138 -18.93 28.04 -6.96
CA ALA A 138 -20.18 27.62 -7.61
C ALA A 138 -20.21 27.97 -9.12
N GLU A 139 -19.58 29.09 -9.49
CA GLU A 139 -19.42 29.55 -10.88
C GLU A 139 -18.66 28.53 -11.75
N TYR A 140 -17.75 27.75 -11.15
CA TYR A 140 -17.04 26.67 -11.86
C TYR A 140 -17.95 25.48 -12.17
N TYR A 141 -18.90 25.15 -11.28
CA TYR A 141 -19.89 24.11 -11.56
C TYR A 141 -20.87 24.54 -12.66
N GLU A 142 -21.19 25.84 -12.75
CA GLU A 142 -22.01 26.41 -13.82
C GLU A 142 -21.25 26.37 -15.17
N TYR A 143 -19.97 26.75 -15.19
CA TYR A 143 -19.07 26.59 -16.36
C TYR A 143 -18.93 25.13 -16.82
N VAL A 144 -18.80 24.17 -15.89
CA VAL A 144 -18.81 22.74 -16.20
C VAL A 144 -20.14 22.31 -16.83
N TYR A 145 -21.27 22.83 -16.33
CA TYR A 145 -22.60 22.56 -16.88
C TYR A 145 -22.78 23.09 -18.31
N GLU A 146 -22.32 24.32 -18.58
CA GLU A 146 -22.35 24.91 -19.92
C GLU A 146 -21.46 24.12 -20.90
N ARG A 147 -20.23 23.78 -20.51
CA ARG A 147 -19.32 22.96 -21.32
C ARG A 147 -19.87 21.56 -21.62
N GLN A 148 -20.53 20.92 -20.66
CA GLN A 148 -21.19 19.63 -20.85
C GLN A 148 -22.31 19.72 -21.92
N TYR A 149 -23.09 20.80 -21.88
CA TYR A 149 -24.17 21.05 -22.84
C TYR A 149 -23.64 21.37 -24.24
N GLU A 150 -22.61 22.23 -24.35
CA GLU A 150 -21.96 22.60 -25.61
C GLU A 150 -21.30 21.41 -26.32
N ALA A 151 -20.72 20.48 -25.57
CA ALA A 151 -20.07 19.29 -26.11
C ALA A 151 -21.05 18.25 -26.70
N GLY A 152 -22.36 18.50 -26.63
CA GLY A 152 -23.39 17.57 -27.12
C GLY A 152 -23.48 16.28 -26.29
N ILE A 153 -22.92 16.30 -25.07
CA ILE A 153 -22.85 15.13 -24.18
C ILE A 153 -24.20 14.99 -23.49
N GLY A 154 -25.13 14.40 -24.24
CA GLY A 154 -26.39 13.89 -23.71
C GLY A 154 -26.13 12.78 -22.72
N PHE A 155 -25.84 13.14 -21.48
CA PHE A 155 -25.84 12.20 -20.37
C PHE A 155 -27.22 11.51 -20.29
N PRO A 156 -27.28 10.23 -19.88
CA PRO A 156 -28.48 9.68 -19.27
C PRO A 156 -28.68 10.27 -17.86
N PHE A 157 -28.83 11.60 -17.79
CA PHE A 157 -29.80 12.14 -16.87
C PHE A 157 -31.16 11.61 -17.33
N PRO A 158 -32.04 11.17 -16.42
CA PRO A 158 -33.43 11.04 -16.76
C PRO A 158 -33.91 12.43 -17.24
N VAL A 159 -34.15 12.55 -18.54
CA VAL A 159 -35.27 13.36 -19.00
C VAL A 159 -36.46 12.88 -18.17
N GLU A 160 -37.18 13.80 -17.53
CA GLU A 160 -38.28 13.54 -16.58
C GLU A 160 -39.16 12.36 -17.07
N GLY A 161 -38.88 11.13 -16.61
CA GLY A 161 -39.37 9.93 -17.31
C GLY A 161 -38.67 8.60 -17.00
N GLU A 162 -37.33 8.51 -17.08
CA GLU A 162 -36.60 7.24 -16.87
C GLU A 162 -35.88 7.13 -15.52
N ASN A 163 -36.65 7.07 -14.43
CA ASN A 163 -36.15 6.82 -13.07
C ASN A 163 -35.65 5.37 -12.89
N ARG A 164 -34.44 5.08 -13.38
CA ARG A 164 -33.70 3.87 -12.99
C ARG A 164 -33.17 4.05 -11.56
N THR A 165 -33.81 3.37 -10.61
CA THR A 165 -33.43 3.33 -9.19
C THR A 165 -31.94 2.95 -9.00
N TRP A 166 -31.34 3.31 -7.87
CA TRP A 166 -29.97 2.90 -7.53
C TRP A 166 -29.78 1.37 -7.60
N LYS A 167 -30.84 0.57 -7.37
CA LYS A 167 -30.89 -0.89 -7.56
C LYS A 167 -30.59 -1.36 -8.99
N GLU A 168 -30.83 -0.54 -10.01
CA GLU A 168 -30.47 -0.86 -11.40
C GLU A 168 -29.05 -0.43 -11.75
N LYS A 169 -28.58 0.72 -11.23
CA LYS A 169 -27.17 1.13 -11.35
C LYS A 169 -26.21 0.18 -10.64
N SER A 170 -26.64 -0.44 -9.53
CA SER A 170 -25.82 -1.35 -8.70
C SER A 170 -25.70 -2.78 -9.24
N ARG A 171 -26.57 -3.21 -10.16
CA ARG A 171 -26.60 -4.58 -10.71
C ARG A 171 -25.32 -5.03 -11.44
N ARG A 172 -24.44 -4.10 -11.83
CA ARG A 172 -23.13 -4.34 -12.48
C ARG A 172 -22.08 -3.34 -11.98
N GLY A 173 -21.95 -3.21 -10.65
CA GLY A 173 -21.16 -2.17 -9.96
C GLY A 173 -19.79 -1.85 -10.58
N PHE A 174 -19.38 -0.59 -10.50
CA PHE A 174 -18.11 -0.10 -11.06
C PHE A 174 -17.18 0.30 -9.91
N HIS A 175 -15.91 -0.10 -10.00
CA HIS A 175 -14.89 0.21 -9.01
C HIS A 175 -13.88 1.21 -9.58
N LEU A 176 -13.59 2.28 -8.85
CA LEU A 176 -12.57 3.26 -9.23
C LEU A 176 -11.39 3.21 -8.25
N HIS A 177 -10.24 2.73 -8.71
CA HIS A 177 -8.98 2.81 -7.98
C HIS A 177 -8.29 4.14 -8.26
N ILE A 178 -7.71 4.77 -7.24
CA ILE A 178 -7.13 6.10 -7.31
C ILE A 178 -5.63 6.00 -6.95
N GLY A 179 -4.78 6.32 -7.93
CA GLY A 179 -3.32 6.18 -7.88
C GLY A 179 -2.80 4.89 -8.52
N ALA A 180 -2.16 4.98 -9.69
CA ALA A 180 -1.53 3.84 -10.37
C ALA A 180 -0.11 3.54 -9.83
N GLY A 181 0.03 3.57 -8.50
CA GLY A 181 1.29 3.29 -7.80
C GLY A 181 1.63 1.79 -7.77
N ARG A 182 2.90 1.47 -7.42
CA ARG A 182 3.41 0.09 -7.31
C ARG A 182 2.50 -0.83 -6.48
N LEU A 183 2.03 -0.38 -5.32
CA LEU A 183 1.20 -1.18 -4.42
C LEU A 183 -0.25 -1.34 -4.95
N GLY A 184 -0.82 -0.27 -5.49
CA GLY A 184 -2.13 -0.32 -6.16
C GLY A 184 -2.15 -1.34 -7.29
N LEU A 185 -1.26 -1.17 -8.27
CA LEU A 185 -1.12 -2.06 -9.43
C LEU A 185 -0.65 -3.47 -9.06
N GLY A 186 0.23 -3.63 -8.06
CA GLY A 186 0.81 -4.91 -7.66
C GLY A 186 -0.05 -5.76 -6.70
N LEU A 187 -1.05 -5.18 -6.04
CA LEU A 187 -1.87 -5.88 -5.03
C LEU A 187 -3.38 -5.61 -5.20
N VAL A 188 -3.78 -4.34 -5.14
CA VAL A 188 -5.20 -3.94 -5.11
C VAL A 188 -5.90 -4.23 -6.45
N ILE A 189 -5.28 -3.86 -7.56
CA ILE A 189 -5.81 -4.07 -8.91
C ILE A 189 -5.99 -5.55 -9.25
N PRO A 190 -5.00 -6.44 -9.01
CA PRO A 190 -5.20 -7.89 -9.10
C PRO A 190 -6.37 -8.43 -8.26
N ALA A 191 -6.62 -7.86 -7.07
CA ALA A 191 -7.76 -8.23 -6.23
C ALA A 191 -9.10 -7.85 -6.88
N VAL A 192 -9.18 -6.65 -7.50
CA VAL A 192 -10.38 -6.19 -8.21
C VAL A 192 -10.61 -6.97 -9.50
N ALA A 193 -9.56 -7.22 -10.29
CA ALA A 193 -9.65 -7.99 -11.52
C ALA A 193 -10.25 -9.39 -11.29
N ARG A 194 -9.80 -10.08 -10.24
CA ARG A 194 -10.32 -11.39 -9.82
C ARG A 194 -11.75 -11.36 -9.29
N SER A 195 -12.27 -10.21 -8.86
CA SER A 195 -13.68 -10.11 -8.46
C SER A 195 -14.64 -10.13 -9.65
N ALA A 196 -14.12 -9.84 -10.85
CA ALA A 196 -14.85 -9.54 -12.09
C ALA A 196 -15.73 -8.27 -12.01
N THR A 197 -15.41 -7.37 -11.08
CA THR A 197 -16.00 -6.03 -11.02
C THR A 197 -15.35 -5.14 -12.09
N PRO A 198 -16.11 -4.50 -12.99
CA PRO A 198 -15.61 -3.46 -13.90
C PRO A 198 -14.77 -2.40 -13.17
N LEU A 199 -13.58 -2.13 -13.68
CA LEU A 199 -12.53 -1.37 -13.00
C LEU A 199 -12.11 -0.14 -13.81
N GLY A 200 -12.11 1.04 -13.17
CA GLY A 200 -11.33 2.19 -13.59
C GLY A 200 -10.09 2.35 -12.71
N ILE A 201 -8.94 2.67 -13.31
CA ILE A 201 -7.75 3.14 -12.60
C ILE A 201 -7.57 4.61 -12.95
N LEU A 202 -7.64 5.48 -11.96
CA LEU A 202 -7.42 6.92 -12.10
C LEU A 202 -5.99 7.27 -11.72
N GLN A 203 -5.29 7.96 -12.62
CA GLN A 203 -3.95 8.46 -12.44
C GLN A 203 -3.79 9.85 -13.09
N ARG A 204 -3.09 10.74 -12.39
CA ARG A 204 -2.67 12.04 -12.96
C ARG A 204 -1.67 11.81 -14.11
N PRO A 205 -1.79 12.51 -15.25
CA PRO A 205 -0.76 12.55 -16.28
C PRO A 205 0.57 13.08 -15.73
N SER A 206 1.67 12.38 -16.00
CA SER A 206 3.04 12.83 -15.69
C SER A 206 4.00 12.32 -16.77
N GLU A 207 5.26 12.77 -16.74
CA GLU A 207 6.29 12.35 -17.71
C GLU A 207 6.48 10.82 -17.72
N ALA A 208 6.44 10.16 -16.56
CA ALA A 208 6.49 8.70 -16.46
C ALA A 208 5.37 7.97 -17.24
N TRP A 209 4.23 8.63 -17.48
CA TRP A 209 3.10 8.08 -18.24
C TRP A 209 3.12 8.43 -19.73
N ALA A 210 4.13 9.19 -20.20
CA ALA A 210 4.28 9.57 -21.61
C ALA A 210 4.18 8.39 -22.61
N PRO A 211 4.71 7.17 -22.35
CA PRO A 211 4.56 6.04 -23.27
C PRO A 211 3.11 5.62 -23.55
N LEU A 212 2.16 5.94 -22.66
CA LEU A 212 0.75 5.60 -22.84
C LEU A 212 -0.08 6.72 -23.50
N MET A 213 0.50 7.92 -23.69
CA MET A 213 -0.26 9.11 -24.11
C MET A 213 -0.84 8.99 -25.52
N ASP A 214 -0.20 8.25 -26.43
CA ASP A 214 -0.73 7.96 -27.78
C ASP A 214 -1.45 6.61 -27.89
N THR A 215 -1.42 5.80 -26.81
CA THR A 215 -1.95 4.45 -26.80
C THR A 215 -3.43 4.43 -26.49
N LYS A 216 -4.20 3.64 -27.25
CA LYS A 216 -5.65 3.45 -27.01
C LYS A 216 -5.97 2.35 -26.00
N ARG A 217 -5.09 1.35 -25.87
CA ARG A 217 -5.32 0.17 -25.02
C ARG A 217 -4.04 -0.39 -24.43
N MET A 218 -4.10 -0.83 -23.19
CA MET A 218 -2.96 -1.39 -22.46
C MET A 218 -3.32 -2.60 -21.58
N ASP A 219 -2.30 -3.38 -21.24
CA ASP A 219 -2.37 -4.45 -20.22
C ASP A 219 -1.69 -3.99 -18.91
N VAL A 220 -2.18 -4.47 -17.77
CA VAL A 220 -1.48 -4.39 -16.47
C VAL A 220 -0.89 -5.76 -16.16
N MET A 221 0.41 -5.81 -15.92
CA MET A 221 1.17 -7.02 -15.63
C MET A 221 1.82 -6.96 -14.25
N VAL A 222 1.87 -8.11 -13.57
CA VAL A 222 2.51 -8.28 -12.26
C VAL A 222 3.35 -9.55 -12.32
N ASN A 223 4.67 -9.43 -12.11
CA ASN A 223 5.62 -10.55 -12.25
C ASN A 223 5.45 -11.32 -13.58
N GLU A 224 5.50 -10.63 -14.72
CA GLU A 224 5.30 -11.20 -16.07
C GLU A 224 3.90 -11.79 -16.35
N GLU A 225 2.99 -11.85 -15.38
CA GLU A 225 1.61 -12.33 -15.54
C GLU A 225 0.62 -11.18 -15.80
N THR A 226 -0.30 -11.34 -16.76
CA THR A 226 -1.35 -10.35 -17.05
C THR A 226 -2.42 -10.32 -15.96
N ALA A 227 -2.39 -9.28 -15.12
CA ALA A 227 -3.38 -9.04 -14.07
C ALA A 227 -4.68 -8.41 -14.60
N VAL A 228 -4.58 -7.47 -15.54
CA VAL A 228 -5.71 -6.90 -16.28
C VAL A 228 -5.35 -6.81 -17.75
N LYS A 229 -6.25 -7.23 -18.63
CA LYS A 229 -6.06 -7.18 -20.08
C LYS A 229 -6.95 -6.13 -20.73
N ASP A 230 -6.48 -5.55 -21.83
CA ASP A 230 -7.29 -4.81 -22.81
C ASP A 230 -8.01 -3.59 -22.21
N MET A 231 -7.35 -2.91 -21.26
CA MET A 231 -7.87 -1.69 -20.64
C MET A 231 -7.86 -0.54 -21.64
N ILE A 232 -8.97 0.19 -21.72
CA ILE A 232 -9.08 1.37 -22.59
C ILE A 232 -8.40 2.55 -21.89
N VAL A 233 -7.43 3.17 -22.56
CA VAL A 233 -6.80 4.40 -22.07
C VAL A 233 -7.73 5.58 -22.38
N VAL A 234 -8.07 6.37 -21.36
CA VAL A 234 -9.00 7.50 -21.45
C VAL A 234 -8.31 8.77 -20.94
N ARG A 235 -8.12 9.75 -21.82
CA ARG A 235 -7.50 11.06 -21.54
C ARG A 235 -8.54 12.17 -21.32
N ASP A 236 -9.67 12.08 -21.99
CA ASP A 236 -10.76 13.04 -21.91
C ASP A 236 -12.12 12.36 -22.11
N LEU A 237 -13.20 13.12 -21.92
CA LEU A 237 -14.57 12.63 -21.96
C LEU A 237 -15.03 12.10 -23.34
N THR A 238 -14.34 12.45 -24.43
CA THR A 238 -14.63 11.93 -25.78
C THR A 238 -14.06 10.53 -26.03
N GLU A 239 -13.07 10.12 -25.22
CA GLU A 239 -12.52 8.76 -25.23
C GLU A 239 -13.26 7.80 -24.30
N LEU A 240 -14.19 8.31 -23.48
CA LEU A 240 -14.99 7.49 -22.58
C LEU A 240 -15.96 6.61 -23.41
N PRO A 241 -15.89 5.27 -23.29
CA PRO A 241 -16.74 4.39 -24.08
C PRO A 241 -18.18 4.38 -23.56
N ASP A 242 -19.14 4.17 -24.45
CA ASP A 242 -20.55 4.00 -24.09
C ASP A 242 -20.73 2.91 -23.01
N TRP A 243 -21.33 3.28 -21.89
CA TRP A 243 -21.57 2.39 -20.74
C TRP A 243 -22.81 1.51 -20.90
N ASP A 244 -22.84 0.82 -22.03
CA ASP A 244 -23.79 -0.23 -22.38
C ASP A 244 -23.63 -1.48 -21.49
N GLU A 245 -24.20 -2.61 -21.91
CA GLU A 245 -24.27 -3.83 -21.10
C GLU A 245 -22.93 -4.34 -20.52
N ARG A 246 -21.80 -3.98 -21.12
CA ARG A 246 -20.46 -4.35 -20.63
C ARG A 246 -19.63 -3.09 -20.37
N ARG A 247 -19.62 -2.64 -19.11
CA ARG A 247 -18.65 -1.65 -18.62
C ARG A 247 -17.22 -2.20 -18.83
N PRO A 248 -16.39 -1.61 -19.71
CA PRO A 248 -15.03 -2.08 -19.92
C PRO A 248 -14.11 -1.61 -18.78
N ASN A 249 -12.90 -2.15 -18.74
CA ASN A 249 -11.87 -1.67 -17.81
C ASN A 249 -11.20 -0.42 -18.40
N LEU A 250 -11.01 0.61 -17.57
CA LEU A 250 -10.49 1.93 -17.97
C LEU A 250 -9.17 2.23 -17.28
N PHE A 251 -8.21 2.77 -18.01
CA PHE A 251 -7.00 3.40 -17.48
C PHE A 251 -7.07 4.90 -17.78
N VAL A 252 -7.39 5.69 -16.78
CA VAL A 252 -7.71 7.11 -16.92
C VAL A 252 -6.47 7.93 -16.60
N LEU A 253 -5.93 8.58 -17.64
CA LEU A 253 -4.79 9.50 -17.56
C LEU A 253 -5.32 10.91 -17.81
N SER A 254 -5.92 11.52 -16.79
CA SER A 254 -6.61 12.80 -16.94
C SER A 254 -6.70 13.59 -15.64
N GLU A 255 -6.74 14.92 -15.78
CA GLU A 255 -7.19 15.86 -14.76
C GLU A 255 -8.51 16.54 -15.15
N ASP A 256 -9.16 16.13 -16.25
CA ASP A 256 -10.43 16.75 -16.73
C ASP A 256 -11.52 16.62 -15.65
N PRO A 257 -11.92 17.73 -15.00
CA PRO A 257 -12.90 17.73 -13.91
C PRO A 257 -14.24 17.08 -14.31
N ILE A 258 -14.60 17.20 -15.58
CA ILE A 258 -15.88 16.74 -16.14
C ILE A 258 -15.87 15.21 -16.25
N LEU A 259 -14.80 14.65 -16.81
CA LEU A 259 -14.53 13.20 -16.84
C LEU A 259 -14.39 12.62 -15.41
N LEU A 260 -13.64 13.29 -14.53
CA LEU A 260 -13.41 12.79 -13.18
C LEU A 260 -14.71 12.76 -12.35
N GLN A 261 -15.52 13.82 -12.40
CA GLN A 261 -16.84 13.83 -11.76
C GLN A 261 -17.79 12.77 -12.35
N THR A 262 -17.73 12.55 -13.67
CA THR A 262 -18.49 11.51 -14.39
C THR A 262 -18.17 10.10 -13.87
N LEU A 263 -16.88 9.79 -13.71
CA LEU A 263 -16.40 8.51 -13.19
C LEU A 263 -16.78 8.34 -11.72
N VAL A 264 -16.56 9.37 -10.88
CA VAL A 264 -16.89 9.34 -9.45
C VAL A 264 -18.38 9.11 -9.21
N ARG A 265 -19.26 9.81 -9.92
CA ARG A 265 -20.73 9.63 -9.80
C ARG A 265 -21.25 8.28 -10.29
N THR A 266 -20.43 7.52 -11.03
CA THR A 266 -20.78 6.21 -11.60
C THR A 266 -20.20 5.06 -10.80
N ALA A 267 -19.08 5.29 -10.12
CA ALA A 267 -18.45 4.32 -9.23
C ALA A 267 -19.37 4.01 -8.04
N THR A 268 -19.52 2.71 -7.78
CA THR A 268 -20.25 2.18 -6.62
C THR A 268 -19.32 1.84 -5.46
N SER A 269 -18.00 1.89 -5.70
CA SER A 269 -16.94 1.72 -4.70
C SER A 269 -15.63 2.31 -5.21
N PHE A 270 -14.77 2.70 -4.29
CA PHE A 270 -13.47 3.30 -4.54
C PHE A 270 -12.37 2.54 -3.81
N SER A 271 -11.13 2.62 -4.28
CA SER A 271 -9.97 2.29 -3.46
C SER A 271 -8.81 3.24 -3.75
N MET A 272 -7.87 3.38 -2.83
CA MET A 272 -6.72 4.27 -3.01
C MET A 272 -5.42 3.67 -2.45
N SER A 273 -4.31 4.05 -3.09
CA SER A 273 -2.92 3.71 -2.69
C SER A 273 -1.99 4.85 -3.12
N LEU A 274 -2.21 6.03 -2.53
CA LEU A 274 -1.57 7.32 -2.80
C LEU A 274 -0.44 7.68 -1.82
N GLY A 275 -0.36 7.02 -0.66
CA GLY A 275 0.67 7.30 0.34
C GLY A 275 0.57 8.72 0.91
N PRO A 276 1.60 9.58 0.81
CA PRO A 276 1.55 10.95 1.35
C PRO A 276 0.48 11.82 0.69
N PHE A 277 0.01 11.45 -0.51
CA PHE A 277 -0.95 12.19 -1.33
C PHE A 277 -2.42 11.80 -1.07
N MET A 278 -2.73 11.00 -0.02
CA MET A 278 -4.11 10.57 0.29
C MET A 278 -5.14 11.72 0.36
N LYS A 279 -4.74 12.91 0.81
CA LYS A 279 -5.67 14.06 0.96
C LYS A 279 -6.24 14.55 -0.38
N ASP A 280 -5.57 14.25 -1.48
CA ASP A 280 -5.98 14.61 -2.83
C ASP A 280 -7.29 13.92 -3.26
N VAL A 281 -7.65 12.82 -2.59
CA VAL A 281 -8.93 12.13 -2.80
C VAL A 281 -10.12 12.94 -2.29
N VAL A 282 -9.91 13.86 -1.34
CA VAL A 282 -10.99 14.55 -0.62
C VAL A 282 -11.79 15.47 -1.54
N PRO A 283 -11.18 16.40 -2.32
CA PRO A 283 -11.94 17.27 -3.21
C PRO A 283 -12.68 16.49 -4.31
N LEU A 284 -12.04 15.46 -4.86
CA LEU A 284 -12.60 14.59 -5.89
C LEU A 284 -13.89 13.90 -5.42
N LEU A 285 -13.86 13.26 -4.25
CA LEU A 285 -15.01 12.54 -3.69
C LEU A 285 -16.02 13.46 -2.98
N SER A 286 -15.65 14.69 -2.64
CA SER A 286 -16.58 15.71 -2.11
C SER A 286 -17.67 16.12 -3.12
N THR A 287 -17.49 15.81 -4.40
CA THR A 287 -18.50 16.03 -5.47
C THR A 287 -19.68 15.06 -5.44
N LEU A 288 -19.63 14.02 -4.62
CA LEU A 288 -20.75 13.10 -4.34
C LEU A 288 -21.78 13.78 -3.41
N PRO A 289 -23.10 13.54 -3.58
CA PRO A 289 -24.12 14.11 -2.70
C PRO A 289 -23.97 13.62 -1.25
N LEU A 290 -24.39 14.42 -0.27
CA LEU A 290 -24.51 13.92 1.10
C LEU A 290 -25.66 12.90 1.18
N HIS A 291 -25.52 11.90 2.05
CA HIS A 291 -26.53 10.86 2.24
C HIS A 291 -27.95 11.42 2.53
N GLY A 292 -28.03 12.53 3.28
CA GLY A 292 -29.29 13.21 3.60
C GLY A 292 -29.86 14.10 2.49
N GLU A 293 -29.15 14.27 1.37
CA GLU A 293 -29.57 15.04 0.19
C GLU A 293 -30.08 14.14 -0.95
N ALA A 294 -30.09 12.81 -0.74
CA ALA A 294 -30.60 11.85 -1.72
C ALA A 294 -32.12 11.94 -1.87
N GLU A 295 -32.62 11.90 -3.11
CA GLU A 295 -34.06 11.97 -3.42
C GLU A 295 -34.87 10.81 -2.84
N ASP A 296 -34.24 9.65 -2.63
CA ASP A 296 -34.79 8.51 -1.89
C ASP A 296 -33.78 8.01 -0.85
N PRO A 297 -33.87 8.49 0.42
CA PRO A 297 -32.98 8.08 1.49
C PRO A 297 -33.10 6.60 1.89
N ALA A 298 -34.20 5.91 1.55
CA ALA A 298 -34.43 4.51 1.93
C ALA A 298 -33.67 3.53 1.01
N ASP A 299 -33.38 3.94 -0.22
CA ASP A 299 -32.68 3.15 -1.24
C ASP A 299 -31.24 3.61 -1.51
N PHE A 300 -30.77 4.68 -0.87
CA PHE A 300 -29.41 5.20 -1.03
C PHE A 300 -28.39 4.33 -0.27
N VAL A 301 -27.48 3.70 -1.03
CA VAL A 301 -26.31 3.00 -0.48
C VAL A 301 -25.09 3.91 -0.57
N LEU A 302 -24.49 4.23 0.58
CA LEU A 302 -23.27 5.02 0.65
C LEU A 302 -22.12 4.27 -0.07
N PRO A 303 -21.42 4.90 -1.05
CA PRO A 303 -20.24 4.29 -1.66
C PRO A 303 -19.15 4.06 -0.61
N VAL A 304 -18.32 3.02 -0.81
CA VAL A 304 -17.23 2.66 0.11
C VAL A 304 -15.88 2.99 -0.52
N LEU A 305 -15.02 3.72 0.19
CA LEU A 305 -13.61 3.93 -0.14
C LEU A 305 -12.72 3.00 0.69
N TYR A 306 -12.07 2.05 0.00
CA TYR A 306 -11.13 1.10 0.58
C TYR A 306 -9.72 1.69 0.57
N ALA A 307 -9.27 2.22 1.71
CA ALA A 307 -7.97 2.85 1.90
C ALA A 307 -6.86 1.80 2.14
N ALA A 308 -6.13 1.44 1.08
CA ALA A 308 -5.06 0.44 1.09
C ALA A 308 -3.71 1.08 1.50
N GLU A 309 -3.66 1.60 2.73
CA GLU A 309 -2.70 2.62 3.13
C GLU A 309 -2.01 2.30 4.47
N ASN A 310 -0.72 2.62 4.56
CA ASN A 310 0.09 2.36 5.75
C ASN A 310 -0.01 3.47 6.82
N ASP A 311 -0.39 4.71 6.47
CA ASP A 311 -0.62 5.78 7.44
C ASP A 311 -2.11 5.82 7.84
N HIS A 312 -2.43 5.03 8.87
CA HIS A 312 -3.79 4.95 9.39
C HIS A 312 -4.30 6.25 10.02
N LYS A 313 -3.43 7.21 10.38
CA LYS A 313 -3.85 8.52 10.90
C LYS A 313 -4.34 9.39 9.75
N MET A 314 -3.61 9.44 8.64
CA MET A 314 -4.06 10.19 7.46
C MET A 314 -5.36 9.60 6.87
N VAL A 315 -5.55 8.27 6.96
CA VAL A 315 -6.85 7.64 6.61
C VAL A 315 -7.99 8.09 7.53
N GLU A 316 -7.74 8.33 8.82
CA GLU A 316 -8.76 8.89 9.73
C GLU A 316 -9.10 10.34 9.36
N GLU A 317 -8.10 11.16 9.03
CA GLU A 317 -8.30 12.55 8.57
C GLU A 317 -9.12 12.60 7.25
N VAL A 318 -8.89 11.66 6.31
CA VAL A 318 -9.69 11.51 5.09
C VAL A 318 -11.11 11.00 5.39
N ALA A 319 -11.27 10.09 6.35
CA ALA A 319 -12.58 9.58 6.77
C ALA A 319 -13.46 10.65 7.40
N GLU A 320 -12.87 11.54 8.20
CA GLU A 320 -13.56 12.71 8.77
C GLU A 320 -13.99 13.70 7.68
N ALA A 321 -13.10 14.01 6.73
CA ALA A 321 -13.39 14.95 5.65
C ALA A 321 -14.47 14.46 4.65
N LEU A 322 -14.63 13.15 4.48
CA LEU A 322 -15.63 12.53 3.58
C LEU A 322 -16.89 12.03 4.29
N ALA A 323 -17.04 12.32 5.59
CA ALA A 323 -18.16 11.86 6.41
C ALA A 323 -19.51 12.21 5.78
N GLY A 324 -20.38 11.20 5.64
CA GLY A 324 -21.72 11.35 5.05
C GLY A 324 -21.76 11.39 3.51
N ARG A 325 -20.61 11.38 2.80
CA ARG A 325 -20.53 11.23 1.33
C ARG A 325 -20.00 9.85 0.92
N VAL A 326 -19.04 9.31 1.68
CA VAL A 326 -18.38 8.03 1.41
C VAL A 326 -18.07 7.31 2.73
N GLU A 327 -18.28 6.00 2.80
CA GLU A 327 -17.81 5.16 3.91
C GLU A 327 -16.32 4.84 3.71
N VAL A 328 -15.42 5.42 4.52
CA VAL A 328 -13.99 5.13 4.40
C VAL A 328 -13.61 3.92 5.26
N ARG A 329 -13.23 2.81 4.62
CA ARG A 329 -12.72 1.61 5.28
C ARG A 329 -11.20 1.53 5.17
N LYS A 330 -10.54 1.37 6.32
CA LYS A 330 -9.13 0.99 6.39
C LYS A 330 -8.95 -0.41 5.77
N VAL A 331 -7.88 -0.60 5.02
CA VAL A 331 -7.44 -1.92 4.53
C VAL A 331 -5.98 -2.10 4.93
N MET A 332 -5.69 -3.13 5.74
CA MET A 332 -4.31 -3.52 5.96
C MET A 332 -3.81 -4.19 4.70
N VAL A 333 -2.63 -3.77 4.25
CA VAL A 333 -1.97 -4.28 3.05
C VAL A 333 -0.54 -4.69 3.33
N ASP A 334 -0.14 -5.82 2.74
CA ASP A 334 1.22 -6.36 2.84
C ASP A 334 1.64 -6.99 1.51
N ARG A 335 2.45 -6.28 0.72
CA ARG A 335 3.22 -6.83 -0.39
C ARG A 335 4.42 -5.94 -0.68
N ILE A 336 5.59 -6.53 -0.87
CA ILE A 336 6.79 -5.84 -1.36
C ILE A 336 6.67 -5.72 -2.89
N CYS A 337 6.46 -4.50 -3.37
CA CYS A 337 6.46 -4.16 -4.79
C CYS A 337 7.76 -3.40 -5.10
N THR A 338 8.68 -4.00 -5.84
CA THR A 338 10.05 -3.52 -6.01
C THR A 338 10.17 -2.48 -7.12
N ALA A 339 9.64 -2.76 -8.32
CA ALA A 339 9.75 -1.89 -9.49
C ALA A 339 8.40 -1.70 -10.22
N ARG A 340 8.32 -0.67 -11.06
CA ARG A 340 7.26 -0.43 -12.04
C ARG A 340 7.92 0.03 -13.34
N GLU A 341 7.60 -0.62 -14.44
CA GLU A 341 7.99 -0.21 -15.80
C GLU A 341 6.73 0.19 -16.56
N ILE A 342 6.78 1.32 -17.28
CA ILE A 342 5.67 1.82 -18.09
C ILE A 342 6.15 1.79 -19.55
N GLY A 343 5.54 0.92 -20.36
CA GLY A 343 5.80 0.80 -21.79
C GLY A 343 4.58 1.20 -22.62
N GLU A 344 4.75 1.22 -23.94
CA GLU A 344 3.72 1.72 -24.87
C GLU A 344 2.37 0.99 -24.78
N LEU A 345 2.38 -0.33 -24.53
CA LEU A 345 1.17 -1.18 -24.53
C LEU A 345 0.91 -1.85 -23.18
N ARG A 346 1.73 -1.59 -22.15
CA ARG A 346 1.63 -2.27 -20.87
C ARG A 346 2.28 -1.51 -19.72
N VAL A 347 1.75 -1.72 -18.52
CA VAL A 347 2.39 -1.35 -17.26
C VAL A 347 2.77 -2.63 -16.53
N GLU A 348 4.05 -2.80 -16.21
CA GLU A 348 4.57 -4.00 -15.55
C GLU A 348 5.06 -3.66 -14.14
N VAL A 349 4.67 -4.47 -13.15
CA VAL A 349 5.07 -4.30 -11.75
C VAL A 349 5.81 -5.54 -11.27
N ALA A 350 7.02 -5.34 -10.75
CA ALA A 350 7.77 -6.39 -10.07
C ALA A 350 7.41 -6.40 -8.59
N CYS A 351 7.17 -7.60 -8.05
CA CYS A 351 6.78 -7.87 -6.67
C CYS A 351 7.52 -9.08 -6.14
N GLU A 352 7.60 -9.20 -4.81
CA GLU A 352 8.02 -10.46 -4.17
C GLU A 352 7.14 -11.66 -4.62
N PRO A 353 7.65 -12.90 -4.54
CA PRO A 353 6.89 -14.10 -4.89
C PRO A 353 5.61 -14.31 -4.05
N TYR A 354 5.55 -13.74 -2.84
CA TYR A 354 4.35 -13.73 -2.01
C TYR A 354 3.23 -12.95 -2.72
N GLU A 355 2.04 -13.55 -2.85
CA GLU A 355 0.87 -12.95 -3.52
C GLU A 355 0.43 -11.63 -2.84
N GLY A 356 0.77 -11.49 -1.56
CA GLY A 356 0.42 -10.37 -0.71
C GLY A 356 -0.66 -10.73 0.29
N GLU A 357 -1.09 -9.74 1.07
CA GLU A 357 -2.29 -9.83 1.91
C GLU A 357 -3.05 -8.50 1.89
N MET A 358 -4.37 -8.57 1.75
CA MET A 358 -5.31 -7.47 1.91
C MET A 358 -6.34 -7.87 2.96
N VAL A 359 -6.46 -7.10 4.03
CA VAL A 359 -7.49 -7.31 5.06
C VAL A 359 -8.33 -6.05 5.17
N VAL A 360 -9.54 -6.13 4.65
CA VAL A 360 -10.54 -5.05 4.80
C VAL A 360 -10.97 -5.06 6.26
N MET A 361 -10.85 -3.93 6.97
CA MET A 361 -11.37 -3.85 8.33
C MET A 361 -12.89 -3.98 8.30
N ALA A 362 -13.45 -4.67 9.30
CA ALA A 362 -14.85 -4.45 9.64
C ALA A 362 -15.03 -2.97 10.07
N GLU A 363 -16.26 -2.50 10.12
CA GLU A 363 -16.51 -1.10 10.47
C GLU A 363 -15.90 -0.73 11.82
N SER A 364 -15.25 0.43 11.88
CA SER A 364 -15.29 1.17 13.12
C SER A 364 -16.73 1.61 13.35
N LEU A 365 -17.28 1.27 14.52
CA LEU A 365 -18.49 1.92 15.03
C LEU A 365 -18.20 3.42 15.11
N GLY A 366 -18.63 4.16 14.09
CA GLY A 366 -18.23 5.55 13.90
C GLY A 366 -18.61 6.41 15.11
N LYS A 367 -17.62 7.12 15.68
CA LYS A 367 -17.83 8.06 16.80
C LYS A 367 -18.88 9.15 16.51
N HIS A 368 -19.26 9.32 15.25
CA HIS A 368 -20.25 10.28 14.75
C HIS A 368 -21.69 9.74 14.67
N GLY A 369 -21.98 8.55 15.22
CA GLY A 369 -23.34 8.16 15.61
C GLY A 369 -24.37 7.84 14.51
N LEU A 370 -24.00 7.94 13.23
CA LEU A 370 -24.92 7.71 12.09
C LEU A 370 -25.38 6.25 11.89
N HIS A 371 -24.81 5.29 12.63
CA HIS A 371 -25.16 3.86 12.55
C HIS A 371 -25.60 3.29 13.90
N GLN A 372 -26.59 3.93 14.54
CA GLN A 372 -27.40 3.26 15.55
C GLN A 372 -28.60 2.56 14.89
N GLY A 373 -28.51 1.23 14.72
CA GLY A 373 -29.69 0.36 14.68
C GLY A 373 -30.35 0.05 13.33
N GLY A 374 -29.67 0.23 12.19
CA GLY A 374 -30.18 -0.20 10.88
C GLY A 374 -29.16 -0.98 10.07
N GLU A 375 -29.59 -2.11 9.47
CA GLU A 375 -28.84 -2.81 8.43
C GLU A 375 -28.87 -1.97 7.14
N THR A 376 -27.96 -1.01 7.00
CA THR A 376 -27.75 -0.32 5.72
C THR A 376 -27.35 -1.36 4.66
N PRO A 377 -28.07 -1.48 3.53
CA PRO A 377 -27.74 -2.46 2.50
C PRO A 377 -26.34 -2.21 1.94
N ARG A 378 -25.43 -3.17 2.09
CA ARG A 378 -24.03 -3.04 1.62
C ARG A 378 -23.83 -3.77 0.31
N LEU A 379 -23.14 -3.12 -0.61
CA LEU A 379 -22.59 -3.81 -1.77
C LEU A 379 -21.43 -4.73 -1.32
N PRO A 380 -21.26 -5.90 -1.95
CA PRO A 380 -20.13 -6.77 -1.66
C PRO A 380 -18.81 -6.06 -1.97
N ALA A 381 -17.76 -6.36 -1.20
CA ALA A 381 -16.44 -5.80 -1.45
C ALA A 381 -15.95 -6.18 -2.86
N PRO A 382 -15.32 -5.24 -3.61
CA PRO A 382 -14.97 -5.42 -5.01
C PRO A 382 -13.70 -6.28 -5.21
N PHE A 383 -13.33 -7.11 -4.23
CA PHE A 383 -12.04 -7.82 -4.16
C PHE A 383 -12.24 -9.35 -4.07
N LYS A 384 -11.40 -10.13 -4.77
CA LYS A 384 -11.29 -11.60 -4.61
C LYS A 384 -9.86 -12.09 -4.82
N GLY A 385 -9.58 -13.30 -4.34
CA GLY A 385 -8.29 -13.99 -4.44
C GLY A 385 -7.82 -14.47 -3.07
N ASN A 386 -6.80 -15.34 -3.02
CA ASN A 386 -6.39 -15.99 -1.78
C ASN A 386 -5.73 -15.01 -0.79
N HIS A 387 -5.09 -13.96 -1.32
CA HIS A 387 -4.56 -12.82 -0.58
C HIS A 387 -5.65 -11.90 0.03
N VAL A 388 -6.95 -12.02 -0.34
CA VAL A 388 -8.02 -11.15 0.18
C VAL A 388 -8.70 -11.79 1.38
N ARG A 389 -8.75 -11.07 2.51
CA ARG A 389 -9.58 -11.41 3.66
C ARG A 389 -10.66 -10.35 3.88
N LEU A 390 -11.87 -10.84 4.13
CA LEU A 390 -13.04 -10.07 4.53
C LEU A 390 -13.51 -10.62 5.88
N PRO A 391 -12.87 -10.25 7.01
CA PRO A 391 -13.17 -10.82 8.32
C PRO A 391 -14.60 -10.48 8.75
N SER A 392 -15.30 -11.43 9.35
CA SER A 392 -16.70 -11.24 9.79
C SER A 392 -16.80 -10.51 11.13
N LYS A 393 -15.69 -10.41 11.87
CA LYS A 393 -15.58 -9.75 13.17
C LYS A 393 -14.43 -8.74 13.17
N GLN A 394 -14.62 -7.61 13.84
CA GLN A 394 -13.60 -6.58 14.00
C GLN A 394 -12.32 -7.12 14.67
N GLU A 395 -12.46 -7.96 15.70
CA GLU A 395 -11.34 -8.60 16.41
C GLU A 395 -10.44 -9.44 15.49
N GLN A 396 -11.01 -10.07 14.45
CA GLN A 396 -10.25 -10.83 13.46
C GLN A 396 -9.43 -9.91 12.55
N ALA A 397 -9.98 -8.76 12.15
CA ALA A 397 -9.29 -7.77 11.32
C ALA A 397 -8.16 -7.06 12.10
N GLU A 398 -8.41 -6.73 13.37
CA GLU A 398 -7.41 -6.22 14.31
C GLU A 398 -6.28 -7.24 14.54
N TYR A 399 -6.62 -8.52 14.68
CA TYR A 399 -5.63 -9.59 14.76
C TYR A 399 -4.70 -9.62 13.54
N PHE A 400 -5.23 -9.61 12.31
CA PHE A 400 -4.39 -9.62 11.11
C PHE A 400 -3.49 -8.38 11.03
N THR A 401 -4.03 -7.21 11.38
CA THR A 401 -3.28 -5.95 11.44
C THR A 401 -2.12 -6.04 12.43
N GLN A 402 -2.40 -6.51 13.65
CA GLN A 402 -1.39 -6.65 14.69
C GLN A 402 -0.38 -7.77 14.36
N ARG A 403 -0.80 -8.82 13.65
CA ARG A 403 0.10 -9.86 13.12
C ARG A 403 1.09 -9.28 12.13
N LYS A 404 0.64 -8.47 11.17
CA LYS A 404 1.51 -7.78 10.20
C LYS A 404 2.43 -6.78 10.89
N PHE A 405 1.91 -6.00 11.84
CA PHE A 405 2.71 -5.05 12.60
C PHE A 405 3.82 -5.75 13.41
N LEU A 406 3.50 -6.84 14.11
CA LEU A 406 4.47 -7.57 14.91
C LEU A 406 5.42 -8.39 14.05
N LEU A 407 4.93 -9.30 13.21
CA LEU A 407 5.80 -10.23 12.50
C LEU A 407 6.51 -9.60 11.31
N VAL A 408 5.80 -8.87 10.45
CA VAL A 408 6.42 -8.27 9.27
C VAL A 408 7.22 -7.04 9.69
N ASN A 409 6.54 -5.95 10.12
CA ASN A 409 7.25 -4.71 10.45
C ASN A 409 8.23 -4.90 11.63
N GLY A 410 7.84 -5.67 12.65
CA GLY A 410 8.66 -5.90 13.84
C GLY A 410 9.86 -6.81 13.58
N SER A 411 9.72 -7.96 12.90
CA SER A 411 10.88 -8.83 12.63
C SER A 411 11.85 -8.19 11.64
N HIS A 412 11.35 -7.40 10.68
CA HIS A 412 12.23 -6.60 9.83
C HIS A 412 13.07 -5.60 10.65
N THR A 413 12.46 -4.98 11.67
CA THR A 413 13.16 -4.09 12.61
C THR A 413 14.18 -4.85 13.47
N THR A 414 13.88 -6.09 13.87
CA THR A 414 14.86 -6.98 14.54
C THR A 414 16.04 -7.30 13.64
N LEU A 415 15.83 -7.61 12.36
CA LEU A 415 16.91 -7.83 11.40
C LEU A 415 17.80 -6.59 11.27
N ALA A 416 17.21 -5.39 11.20
CA ALA A 416 17.96 -4.13 11.15
C ALA A 416 18.83 -3.92 12.40
N PHE A 417 18.29 -4.07 13.61
CA PHE A 417 19.10 -3.91 14.84
C PHE A 417 20.14 -5.02 15.02
N LEU A 418 19.84 -6.28 14.69
CA LEU A 418 20.85 -7.35 14.67
C LEU A 418 21.98 -7.03 13.68
N THR A 419 21.65 -6.50 12.50
CA THR A 419 22.63 -6.06 11.50
C THR A 419 23.53 -4.96 12.07
N LEU A 420 22.94 -3.92 12.70
CA LEU A 420 23.71 -2.87 13.37
C LEU A 420 24.63 -3.44 14.46
N CYS A 421 24.10 -4.27 15.37
CA CYS A 421 24.87 -4.92 16.44
C CYS A 421 26.08 -5.73 15.93
N LEU A 422 25.88 -6.50 14.86
CA LEU A 422 26.91 -7.36 14.26
C LEU A 422 27.96 -6.59 13.43
N ARG A 423 27.55 -5.54 12.72
CA ARG A 423 28.42 -4.76 11.82
C ARG A 423 29.12 -3.59 12.50
N GLN A 424 28.50 -3.04 13.55
CA GLN A 424 29.02 -1.96 14.40
C GLN A 424 29.12 -2.47 15.86
N PRO A 425 30.08 -3.38 16.15
CA PRO A 425 30.32 -3.86 17.51
C PRO A 425 30.74 -2.69 18.43
N PRO A 426 30.46 -2.78 19.74
CA PRO A 426 30.78 -1.69 20.67
C PRO A 426 32.29 -1.44 20.71
N ALA A 427 32.68 -0.17 20.74
CA ALA A 427 34.08 0.21 20.84
C ALA A 427 34.70 -0.37 22.13
N PRO A 428 35.93 -0.92 22.08
CA PRO A 428 36.57 -1.45 23.27
C PRO A 428 36.75 -0.34 24.31
N LYS A 429 36.21 -0.55 25.52
CA LYS A 429 36.31 0.39 26.65
C LYS A 429 37.78 0.77 26.86
N LYS A 430 38.14 2.04 26.58
CA LYS A 430 39.50 2.55 26.75
C LYS A 430 39.85 2.67 28.23
N SER A 431 40.38 1.59 28.81
CA SER A 431 40.93 1.59 30.17
C SER A 431 42.24 2.40 30.23
N ALA A 432 42.16 3.65 30.71
CA ALA A 432 43.35 4.42 31.09
C ALA A 432 43.10 5.53 32.13
N ALA A 433 41.89 6.10 32.21
CA ALA A 433 41.67 7.35 32.98
C ALA A 433 40.34 7.40 33.78
N GLY A 434 39.88 6.27 34.31
CA GLY A 434 38.96 6.21 35.47
C GLY A 434 37.55 6.80 35.35
N HIS A 435 37.17 7.39 34.20
CA HIS A 435 35.85 7.95 33.98
C HIS A 435 35.03 6.99 33.11
N GLU A 436 34.13 6.26 33.74
CA GLU A 436 33.05 5.56 33.05
C GLU A 436 32.07 6.60 32.50
N GLY A 437 32.36 7.12 31.32
CA GLY A 437 31.39 7.91 30.56
C GLY A 437 30.14 7.07 30.26
N PRO A 438 28.96 7.70 30.11
CA PRO A 438 27.75 6.99 29.70
C PRO A 438 28.01 6.23 28.39
N GLU A 439 27.33 5.09 28.21
CA GLU A 439 27.52 4.24 27.04
C GLU A 439 27.44 5.08 25.76
N THR A 440 28.55 5.15 25.04
CA THR A 440 28.72 6.14 23.98
C THR A 440 27.76 5.85 22.84
N TYR A 441 26.81 6.74 22.63
CA TYR A 441 25.92 6.74 21.47
C TYR A 441 26.73 6.45 20.20
N THR A 442 26.29 5.42 19.47
CA THR A 442 26.91 4.96 18.24
C THR A 442 25.98 5.35 17.09
N PRO A 443 26.33 6.35 16.26
CA PRO A 443 25.51 6.73 15.12
C PRO A 443 25.33 5.53 14.17
N PRO A 444 24.09 5.10 13.87
CA PRO A 444 23.85 3.91 13.07
C PRO A 444 24.19 4.15 11.60
N ALA A 445 25.23 3.47 11.11
CA ALA A 445 25.55 3.44 9.68
C ALA A 445 24.58 2.55 8.87
N ASP A 446 24.52 2.80 7.56
CA ASP A 446 23.72 1.99 6.64
C ASP A 446 24.43 0.70 6.22
N HIS A 447 23.70 -0.42 6.29
CA HIS A 447 24.18 -1.76 6.00
C HIS A 447 23.08 -2.59 5.34
N GLU A 448 23.46 -3.42 4.35
CA GLU A 448 22.61 -4.50 3.86
C GLU A 448 22.23 -5.44 5.01
N LEU A 449 20.94 -5.75 5.13
CA LEU A 449 20.39 -6.55 6.21
C LEU A 449 20.94 -7.98 6.21
N ILE A 450 21.07 -8.57 7.40
CA ILE A 450 21.34 -10.00 7.53
C ILE A 450 20.21 -10.83 6.88
N ASN A 451 20.59 -11.73 5.98
CA ASN A 451 19.66 -12.62 5.31
C ASN A 451 19.43 -13.87 6.16
N TRP A 452 18.17 -14.14 6.54
CA TRP A 452 17.77 -15.31 7.34
C TRP A 452 18.29 -16.63 6.75
N SER A 453 18.12 -16.82 5.45
CA SER A 453 18.45 -18.06 4.75
C SER A 453 19.96 -18.30 4.57
N ASN A 454 20.80 -17.31 4.90
CA ASN A 454 22.26 -17.38 4.76
C ASN A 454 22.98 -16.87 6.03
N CYS A 455 22.36 -17.05 7.20
CA CYS A 455 22.98 -16.75 8.50
C CYS A 455 23.44 -18.04 9.22
N GLY A 456 24.38 -17.91 10.15
CA GLY A 456 24.85 -19.06 10.94
C GLY A 456 23.76 -19.60 11.87
N GLU A 457 23.80 -20.90 12.17
CA GLU A 457 22.77 -21.61 12.95
C GLU A 457 22.35 -20.90 14.25
N GLN A 458 23.31 -20.34 15.00
CA GLN A 458 23.02 -19.57 16.20
C GLN A 458 22.16 -18.32 15.90
N LEU A 459 22.52 -17.54 14.88
CA LEU A 459 21.80 -16.31 14.51
C LEU A 459 20.41 -16.64 13.94
N HIS A 460 20.27 -17.75 13.22
CA HIS A 460 18.98 -18.29 12.78
C HIS A 460 18.06 -18.60 13.98
N GLN A 461 18.56 -19.32 15.00
CA GLN A 461 17.79 -19.59 16.23
C GLN A 461 17.44 -18.31 17.00
N GLU A 462 18.32 -17.30 17.00
CA GLU A 462 18.08 -16.02 17.67
C GLU A 462 16.97 -15.20 16.99
N ILE A 463 16.99 -15.08 15.66
CA ILE A 463 15.91 -14.41 14.92
C ILE A 463 14.61 -15.22 15.08
N TRP A 464 14.67 -16.57 15.12
CA TRP A 464 13.49 -17.41 15.35
C TRP A 464 12.84 -17.13 16.71
N ALA A 465 13.65 -17.04 17.76
CA ALA A 465 13.20 -16.69 19.10
C ALA A 465 12.48 -15.33 19.13
N TRP A 466 12.94 -14.35 18.35
CA TRP A 466 12.27 -13.06 18.20
C TRP A 466 10.92 -13.13 17.48
N ALA A 467 10.78 -13.98 16.45
CA ALA A 467 9.50 -14.21 15.78
C ALA A 467 8.50 -14.92 16.72
N VAL A 468 8.94 -15.94 17.45
CA VAL A 468 8.12 -16.67 18.43
C VAL A 468 7.72 -15.79 19.62
N ALA A 469 8.62 -14.91 20.10
CA ALA A 469 8.29 -13.92 21.13
C ALA A 469 7.11 -13.01 20.74
N ARG A 470 7.01 -12.66 19.45
CA ARG A 470 5.92 -11.84 18.91
C ARG A 470 4.62 -12.61 18.73
N LEU A 471 4.69 -13.89 18.37
CA LEU A 471 3.52 -14.78 18.40
C LEU A 471 2.96 -14.92 19.82
N LEU A 472 3.81 -14.94 20.86
CA LEU A 472 3.34 -14.93 22.26
C LEU A 472 2.59 -13.65 22.64
N ILE A 473 2.92 -12.49 22.04
CA ILE A 473 2.16 -11.25 22.19
C ILE A 473 0.78 -11.40 21.54
N LEU A 474 0.70 -11.91 20.31
CA LEU A 474 -0.58 -12.17 19.62
C LEU A 474 -1.49 -13.12 20.41
N LEU A 475 -0.95 -14.23 20.91
CA LEU A 475 -1.65 -15.18 21.79
C LEU A 475 -2.01 -14.58 23.17
N THR A 476 -1.56 -13.38 23.48
CA THR A 476 -1.96 -12.63 24.69
C THR A 476 -3.02 -11.59 24.38
N ALA A 477 -2.93 -10.92 23.24
CA ALA A 477 -3.86 -9.88 22.82
C ALA A 477 -5.22 -10.45 22.36
N PHE A 478 -5.25 -11.64 21.74
CA PHE A 478 -6.45 -12.18 21.12
C PHE A 478 -6.86 -13.55 21.72
N PRO A 479 -8.16 -13.80 21.93
CA PRO A 479 -8.66 -15.10 22.34
C PRO A 479 -8.36 -16.19 21.30
N ALA A 480 -8.01 -17.40 21.74
CA ALA A 480 -7.70 -18.51 20.85
C ALA A 480 -8.85 -18.85 19.88
N THR A 481 -10.11 -18.66 20.30
CA THR A 481 -11.30 -18.85 19.44
C THR A 481 -11.32 -17.89 18.25
N VAL A 482 -11.04 -16.60 18.46
CA VAL A 482 -10.96 -15.58 17.40
C VAL A 482 -9.85 -15.93 16.41
N LEU A 483 -8.70 -16.38 16.91
CA LEU A 483 -7.56 -16.79 16.09
C LEU A 483 -7.83 -18.07 15.29
N MET A 484 -8.52 -19.04 15.89
CA MET A 484 -8.93 -20.28 15.25
C MET A 484 -9.93 -20.02 14.11
N GLU A 485 -10.97 -19.21 14.38
CA GLU A 485 -11.93 -18.76 13.36
C GLU A 485 -11.26 -17.97 12.21
N ALA A 486 -10.31 -17.08 12.53
CA ALA A 486 -9.63 -16.25 11.53
C ALA A 486 -8.83 -17.07 10.50
N HIS A 487 -8.39 -18.28 10.87
CA HIS A 487 -7.63 -19.20 10.02
C HIS A 487 -8.42 -20.43 9.56
N ASP A 488 -9.71 -20.50 9.86
CA ASP A 488 -10.57 -21.67 9.59
C ASP A 488 -10.00 -23.00 10.15
N VAL A 489 -9.45 -22.95 11.37
CA VAL A 489 -8.91 -24.12 12.08
C VAL A 489 -9.70 -24.39 13.36
N THR A 490 -9.81 -25.66 13.75
CA THR A 490 -10.65 -26.10 14.89
C THR A 490 -9.87 -26.57 16.11
N THR A 491 -8.52 -26.55 16.07
CA THR A 491 -7.67 -27.04 17.16
C THR A 491 -6.53 -26.09 17.51
N GLU A 492 -6.12 -26.11 18.78
CA GLU A 492 -4.94 -25.37 19.27
C GLU A 492 -3.64 -25.79 18.57
N ASP A 493 -3.51 -27.06 18.15
CA ASP A 493 -2.31 -27.55 17.44
C ASP A 493 -2.21 -26.98 16.02
N ALA A 494 -3.31 -27.01 15.27
CA ALA A 494 -3.38 -26.42 13.93
C ALA A 494 -3.18 -24.89 13.99
N LEU A 495 -3.72 -24.21 15.01
CA LEU A 495 -3.46 -22.78 15.21
C LEU A 495 -1.96 -22.50 15.46
N CYS A 496 -1.29 -23.28 16.31
CA CYS A 496 0.16 -23.14 16.49
C CYS A 496 0.93 -23.37 15.19
N GLU A 497 0.55 -24.35 14.39
CA GLU A 497 1.19 -24.66 13.10
C GLU A 497 1.02 -23.52 12.09
N VAL A 498 -0.20 -22.98 11.93
CA VAL A 498 -0.45 -21.82 11.05
C VAL A 498 0.32 -20.58 11.50
N LEU A 499 0.38 -20.31 12.81
CA LEU A 499 1.12 -19.16 13.35
C LEU A 499 2.63 -19.28 13.13
N LEU A 500 3.20 -20.47 13.32
CA LEU A 500 4.63 -20.72 13.12
C LEU A 500 5.00 -20.73 11.63
N ALA A 501 4.18 -21.35 10.78
CA ALA A 501 4.39 -21.36 9.33
C ALA A 501 4.39 -19.94 8.75
N TYR A 502 3.43 -19.09 9.12
CA TYR A 502 3.39 -17.69 8.68
C TYR A 502 4.58 -16.87 9.21
N ALA A 503 5.08 -17.18 10.42
CA ALA A 503 6.28 -16.55 10.95
C ALA A 503 7.55 -16.94 10.16
N GLU A 504 7.68 -18.22 9.81
CA GLU A 504 8.77 -18.73 8.98
C GLU A 504 8.71 -18.17 7.55
N GLU A 505 7.54 -18.18 6.91
CA GLU A 505 7.28 -17.57 5.60
C GLU A 505 7.65 -16.08 5.59
N THR A 506 7.28 -15.33 6.63
CA THR A 506 7.66 -13.91 6.77
C THR A 506 9.17 -13.71 6.77
N LEU A 507 9.93 -14.61 7.41
CA LEU A 507 11.38 -14.55 7.48
C LEU A 507 12.05 -14.99 6.17
N GLN A 508 11.45 -15.96 5.47
CA GLN A 508 11.86 -16.35 4.12
C GLN A 508 11.59 -15.24 3.08
N ARG A 509 10.49 -14.48 3.21
CA ARG A 509 10.21 -13.31 2.36
C ARG A 509 11.31 -12.25 2.44
N PHE A 510 11.81 -11.93 3.65
CA PHE A 510 12.95 -11.02 3.81
C PHE A 510 14.26 -11.56 3.24
N ALA A 511 14.39 -12.87 3.02
CA ALA A 511 15.56 -13.45 2.34
C ALA A 511 15.51 -13.30 0.80
N SER A 512 14.35 -12.97 0.21
CA SER A 512 14.15 -12.89 -1.24
C SER A 512 14.42 -11.51 -1.85
N THR A 513 14.56 -10.47 -1.03
CA THR A 513 14.76 -9.07 -1.46
C THR A 513 15.91 -8.45 -0.66
N THR A 514 16.78 -7.67 -1.31
CA THR A 514 17.82 -6.91 -0.62
C THR A 514 17.24 -5.63 0.00
N ASP A 515 17.68 -5.29 1.20
CA ASP A 515 17.25 -4.10 1.93
C ASP A 515 18.34 -3.61 2.90
N SER A 516 18.19 -2.40 3.44
CA SER A 516 19.19 -1.74 4.28
C SER A 516 18.68 -1.26 5.65
N THR A 517 19.59 -1.12 6.61
CA THR A 517 19.28 -0.62 7.96
C THR A 517 18.72 0.79 7.93
N ALA A 518 19.21 1.67 7.04
CA ALA A 518 18.71 3.03 6.92
C ALA A 518 17.24 3.06 6.48
N ARG A 519 16.84 2.27 5.47
CA ARG A 519 15.46 2.24 4.98
C ARG A 519 14.48 1.72 6.04
N VAL A 520 14.81 0.62 6.72
CA VAL A 520 13.94 0.04 7.76
C VAL A 520 13.78 0.99 8.96
N LEU A 521 14.85 1.71 9.31
CA LEU A 521 14.91 2.60 10.48
C LEU A 521 14.60 4.07 10.16
N GLN A 522 14.27 4.42 8.91
CA GLN A 522 13.99 5.80 8.46
C GLN A 522 12.92 6.53 9.28
N GLY A 523 12.00 5.80 9.92
CA GLY A 523 10.99 6.34 10.83
C GLY A 523 11.50 6.70 12.24
N GLY A 524 12.79 7.00 12.38
CA GLY A 524 13.48 7.29 13.64
C GLY A 524 13.97 6.04 14.36
N VAL A 525 15.28 5.92 14.57
CA VAL A 525 15.93 4.74 15.19
C VAL A 525 15.42 4.51 16.62
N ALA A 526 15.38 5.56 17.45
CA ALA A 526 14.81 5.50 18.80
C ALA A 526 13.35 5.03 18.79
N ASN A 527 12.48 5.70 18.01
CA ASN A 527 11.07 5.35 17.85
C ASN A 527 10.87 3.87 17.42
N ARG A 528 11.67 3.38 16.46
CA ARG A 528 11.63 1.98 16.01
C ARG A 528 12.09 1.02 17.11
N TRP A 529 13.11 1.36 17.88
CA TRP A 529 13.57 0.56 19.01
C TRP A 529 12.51 0.48 20.12
N GLU A 530 11.96 1.62 20.55
CA GLU A 530 10.95 1.67 21.61
C GLU A 530 9.67 0.93 21.23
N THR A 531 9.09 1.27 20.07
CA THR A 531 7.77 0.77 19.66
C THR A 531 7.79 -0.69 19.19
N ARG A 532 8.92 -1.22 18.69
CA ARG A 532 9.00 -2.56 18.06
C ARG A 532 9.97 -3.56 18.70
N LEU A 533 10.98 -3.09 19.46
CA LEU A 533 11.92 -3.95 20.19
C LEU A 533 11.63 -3.92 21.70
N LYS A 534 11.73 -2.75 22.37
CA LYS A 534 11.52 -2.62 23.83
C LYS A 534 10.14 -3.12 24.26
N THR A 535 9.11 -2.96 23.42
CA THR A 535 7.77 -3.54 23.63
C THR A 535 7.79 -5.07 23.80
N VAL A 536 8.63 -5.80 23.05
CA VAL A 536 8.74 -7.27 23.15
C VAL A 536 9.47 -7.67 24.43
N ASP A 537 10.56 -6.98 24.78
CA ASP A 537 11.28 -7.20 26.04
C ASP A 537 10.40 -6.91 27.26
N ARG A 538 9.69 -5.77 27.26
CA ARG A 538 8.72 -5.40 28.30
C ARG A 538 7.65 -6.47 28.50
N PHE A 539 7.12 -7.04 27.41
CA PHE A 539 6.17 -8.16 27.48
C PHE A 539 6.78 -9.44 28.08
N LEU A 540 8.08 -9.69 27.86
CA LEU A 540 8.78 -10.87 28.34
C LEU A 540 9.33 -10.76 29.77
N GLN A 541 9.10 -9.66 30.48
CA GLN A 541 9.57 -9.43 31.86
C GLN A 541 9.15 -10.52 32.88
N PRO A 542 9.77 -10.60 34.08
CA PRO A 542 9.69 -11.77 34.97
C PRO A 542 8.30 -12.26 35.38
N LYS A 543 7.26 -11.42 35.31
CA LYS A 543 5.88 -11.79 35.66
C LYS A 543 5.19 -12.67 34.60
N THR A 544 5.71 -12.72 33.37
CA THR A 544 5.09 -13.45 32.24
C THR A 544 5.24 -14.96 32.39
N LYS A 545 4.11 -15.66 32.57
CA LYS A 545 4.03 -17.12 32.72
C LYS A 545 3.41 -17.74 31.47
N LEU A 546 4.09 -18.71 30.86
CA LEU A 546 3.49 -19.55 29.83
C LEU A 546 2.46 -20.50 30.46
N ARG A 547 1.27 -20.58 29.87
CA ARG A 547 0.19 -21.52 30.22
C ARG A 547 -0.54 -21.92 28.94
N LYS A 548 -1.04 -23.17 28.89
CA LYS A 548 -1.86 -23.71 27.78
C LYS A 548 -1.18 -23.50 26.41
N LEU A 549 -1.95 -23.10 25.39
CA LEU A 549 -1.54 -22.75 24.02
C LEU A 549 -0.17 -22.06 23.89
N LYS A 550 0.18 -21.11 24.78
CA LYS A 550 1.47 -20.40 24.73
C LYS A 550 2.68 -21.29 25.01
N ALA A 551 2.53 -22.30 25.88
CA ALA A 551 3.58 -23.28 26.14
C ALA A 551 3.71 -24.25 24.94
N LYS A 552 2.57 -24.73 24.42
CA LYS A 552 2.49 -25.56 23.21
C LYS A 552 3.13 -24.91 21.98
N LEU A 553 2.93 -23.60 21.78
CA LEU A 553 3.58 -22.84 20.71
C LEU A 553 5.11 -22.88 20.82
N VAL A 554 5.65 -22.62 22.03
CA VAL A 554 7.11 -22.58 22.27
C VAL A 554 7.73 -23.98 22.13
N GLU A 555 7.02 -25.02 22.57
CA GLU A 555 7.39 -26.42 22.36
C GLU A 555 7.43 -26.79 20.87
N LYS A 556 6.35 -26.51 20.12
CA LYS A 556 6.30 -26.73 18.66
C LYS A 556 7.34 -25.92 17.88
N ALA A 557 7.73 -24.75 18.39
CA ALA A 557 8.81 -23.94 17.82
C ALA A 557 10.22 -24.50 18.07
N GLY A 558 10.37 -25.55 18.89
CA GLY A 558 11.67 -26.13 19.25
C GLY A 558 12.52 -25.26 20.19
N LEU A 559 11.91 -24.33 20.92
CA LEU A 559 12.60 -23.37 21.78
C LEU A 559 12.29 -23.58 23.27
N SER A 560 13.13 -23.00 24.13
CA SER A 560 12.80 -22.86 25.56
C SER A 560 12.44 -21.40 25.88
N PHE A 561 11.47 -21.20 26.79
CA PHE A 561 11.09 -19.85 27.20
C PHE A 561 12.22 -19.04 27.85
N PRO A 562 13.11 -19.62 28.69
CA PRO A 562 14.29 -18.90 29.19
C PRO A 562 15.22 -18.42 28.07
N TYR A 563 15.43 -19.23 27.03
CA TYR A 563 16.24 -18.84 25.87
C TYR A 563 15.61 -17.67 25.10
N ILE A 564 14.30 -17.72 24.82
CA ILE A 564 13.58 -16.61 24.16
C ILE A 564 13.77 -15.29 24.94
N LYS A 565 13.60 -15.33 26.27
CA LYS A 565 13.81 -14.17 27.14
C LYS A 565 15.25 -13.63 27.07
N GLN A 566 16.24 -14.53 27.12
CA GLN A 566 17.66 -14.16 27.07
C GLN A 566 18.03 -13.48 25.74
N VAL A 567 17.57 -14.03 24.61
CA VAL A 567 17.85 -13.50 23.27
C VAL A 567 17.21 -12.13 23.06
N VAL A 568 15.96 -11.95 23.52
CA VAL A 568 15.26 -10.67 23.41
C VAL A 568 15.93 -9.58 24.26
N ALA A 569 16.17 -9.87 25.54
CA ALA A 569 16.80 -8.91 26.45
C ALA A 569 18.18 -8.46 25.95
N ARG A 570 19.03 -9.41 25.54
CA ARG A 570 20.39 -9.11 25.05
C ARG A 570 20.41 -8.23 23.80
N LEU A 571 19.51 -8.46 22.83
CA LEU A 571 19.44 -7.56 21.67
C LEU A 571 18.92 -6.18 22.07
N CYS A 572 17.91 -6.09 22.93
CA CYS A 572 17.42 -4.79 23.40
C CYS A 572 18.51 -3.98 24.12
N GLU A 573 19.30 -4.63 24.98
CA GLU A 573 20.48 -4.06 25.64
C GLU A 573 21.56 -3.62 24.63
N ASP A 574 22.06 -4.54 23.80
CA ASP A 574 23.17 -4.24 22.86
C ASP A 574 22.80 -3.19 21.80
N SER A 575 21.52 -3.15 21.38
CA SER A 575 21.03 -2.17 20.40
C SER A 575 20.68 -0.80 20.98
N HIS A 576 20.60 -0.64 22.30
CA HIS A 576 20.27 0.64 22.94
C HIS A 576 21.24 1.76 22.53
N ARG A 577 22.52 1.43 22.31
CA ARG A 577 23.56 2.40 21.89
C ARG A 577 23.27 3.15 20.59
N PHE A 578 22.40 2.63 19.73
CA PHE A 578 22.03 3.27 18.46
C PHE A 578 20.87 4.26 18.58
N THR A 579 20.21 4.34 19.75
CA THR A 579 18.98 5.13 19.92
C THR A 579 19.24 6.60 20.21
N GLY A 580 20.36 6.93 20.88
CA GLY A 580 20.63 8.26 21.40
C GLY A 580 19.81 8.62 22.64
N LEU A 581 19.05 7.67 23.20
CA LEU A 581 18.30 7.85 24.45
C LEU A 581 19.24 7.74 25.65
N GLU A 582 18.95 8.48 26.72
CA GLU A 582 19.62 8.28 28.00
C GLU A 582 19.18 6.93 28.60
N LEU A 583 20.14 6.21 29.19
CA LEU A 583 19.84 5.01 29.96
C LEU A 583 19.00 5.39 31.17
N GLU A 584 17.74 4.93 31.20
CA GLU A 584 16.89 4.94 32.40
C GLU A 584 17.60 4.19 33.54
N ARG A 585 18.37 4.91 34.36
CA ARG A 585 18.91 4.36 35.60
C ARG A 585 17.73 4.01 36.48
N ASN A 586 17.52 2.72 36.71
CA ASN A 586 16.53 2.19 37.66
C ASN A 586 16.94 2.49 39.11
N GLU A 587 17.03 3.78 39.46
CA GLU A 587 17.02 4.24 40.84
C GLU A 587 15.57 4.09 41.34
N GLY A 588 15.37 3.16 42.28
CA GLY A 588 14.10 2.46 42.43
C GLY A 588 12.91 3.34 42.79
N LEU A 589 11.90 3.36 41.91
CA LEU A 589 10.56 3.86 42.20
C LEU A 589 9.52 2.77 41.95
N VAL A 590 9.18 2.05 43.03
CA VAL A 590 7.89 1.37 43.13
C VAL A 590 6.81 2.45 43.28
N LYS A 591 6.07 2.72 42.22
CA LYS A 591 4.68 3.19 42.33
C LYS A 591 3.80 2.44 41.36
N GLU A 592 2.68 1.98 41.91
CA GLU A 592 1.62 1.29 41.22
C GLU A 592 0.78 2.28 40.39
N ASP A 593 -0.14 1.72 39.61
CA ASP A 593 -1.20 2.35 38.82
C ASP A 593 -0.92 2.64 37.34
N LEU A 594 -1.11 1.59 36.54
CA LEU A 594 -1.50 1.68 35.14
C LEU A 594 -2.71 0.77 34.91
N VAL A 595 -3.89 1.38 34.95
CA VAL A 595 -5.15 0.79 34.49
C VAL A 595 -5.06 0.62 32.97
N VAL A 596 -5.47 -0.55 32.47
CA VAL A 596 -5.61 -0.88 31.05
C VAL A 596 -7.07 -0.77 30.65
#